data_AF-A0A3D0VAM9-F1
#
_entry.id   AF-A0A3D0VAM9-F1
#
_cell.length_a   1.000
_cell.length_b   1.000
_cell.length_c   1.000
_cell.angle_alpha   90.00
_cell.angle_beta   90.00
_cell.angle_gamma   90.00
#
_symmetry.space_group_name_H-M   'P 1'
#
loop_
_entity.id
_entity.type
_entity.pdbx_description
1 polymer ?
#
loop_
_entity_poly.entity_id
_entity_poly.type
_entity_poly.pdbx_seq_one_letter_code
_entity_poly.pdbx_strand_id
1 'polypeptide(L)'
;MTDQLSEKAVAADTVISEILEKNPELHGIGTYEYGWSDKNDVGANARRGINEDVVRDISAKKSEPEWMLDLRLKGLKYFDRKPMPTWGADLSGIDFDNIKYFV
;
A
#
# COMPACT_ATOMS: atom_id res chain seq x y z
N MET A 1 -22.25 -12.97 -0.01
CA MET A 1 -20.92 -12.37 -0.21
C MET A 1 -20.17 -12.12 1.10
N THR A 2 -20.86 -12.13 2.26
CA THR A 2 -20.28 -12.02 3.61
C THR A 2 -19.73 -13.34 4.17
N ASP A 3 -20.32 -14.49 3.83
CA ASP A 3 -19.86 -15.80 4.36
C ASP A 3 -18.44 -16.20 3.93
N GLN A 4 -18.06 -15.92 2.67
CA GLN A 4 -16.73 -16.30 2.17
C GLN A 4 -15.56 -15.51 2.79
N LEU A 5 -15.83 -14.33 3.37
CA LEU A 5 -14.84 -13.56 4.11
C LEU A 5 -14.64 -14.11 5.52
N SER A 6 -15.70 -14.64 6.13
CA SER A 6 -15.66 -15.29 7.44
C SER A 6 -14.91 -16.62 7.39
N GLU A 7 -15.13 -17.45 6.36
CA GLU A 7 -14.42 -18.72 6.19
C GLU A 7 -12.92 -18.55 5.95
N LYS A 8 -12.52 -17.53 5.17
CA LYS A 8 -11.09 -17.23 4.93
C LYS A 8 -10.35 -16.77 6.18
N ALA A 9 -11.02 -16.00 7.04
CA ALA A 9 -10.43 -15.55 8.31
C ALA A 9 -10.19 -16.73 9.26
N VAL A 10 -11.17 -17.64 9.38
CA VAL A 10 -11.04 -18.85 10.20
C VAL A 10 -9.94 -19.79 9.66
N ALA A 11 -9.83 -19.92 8.34
CA ALA A 11 -8.76 -20.70 7.72
C ALA A 11 -7.36 -20.09 7.98
N ALA A 12 -7.23 -18.76 7.94
CA ALA A 12 -5.98 -18.07 8.24
C ALA A 12 -5.56 -18.23 9.71
N ASP A 13 -6.50 -18.09 10.65
CA ASP A 13 -6.23 -18.28 12.08
C ASP A 13 -5.78 -19.71 12.39
N THR A 14 -6.41 -20.72 11.77
CA THR A 14 -6.02 -22.13 11.91
C THR A 14 -4.58 -22.37 11.44
N VAL A 15 -4.22 -21.81 10.28
CA VAL A 15 -2.86 -21.92 9.72
C VAL A 15 -1.83 -21.22 10.60
N ILE A 16 -2.16 -20.06 11.17
CA ILE A 16 -1.27 -19.33 12.09
C ILE A 16 -1.04 -20.15 13.36
N SER A 17 -2.08 -20.77 13.93
CA SER A 17 -1.96 -21.64 15.11
C SER A 17 -1.04 -22.83 14.86
N GLU A 18 -1.20 -23.54 13.74
CA GLU A 18 -0.33 -24.67 13.40
C GLU A 18 1.15 -24.27 13.19
N ILE A 19 1.39 -23.08 12.62
CA ILE A 19 2.75 -22.56 12.44
C ILE A 19 3.41 -22.26 13.78
N LEU A 20 2.67 -21.66 14.72
CA LEU A 20 3.18 -21.35 16.07
C LEU A 20 3.42 -22.61 16.91
N GLU A 21 2.57 -23.63 16.79
CA GLU A 21 2.80 -24.91 17.47
C GLU A 21 4.06 -25.63 16.98
N LYS A 22 4.34 -25.56 15.67
CA LYS A 22 5.52 -26.19 15.07
C LYS A 22 6.81 -25.40 15.29
N ASN A 23 6.71 -24.11 15.61
CA ASN A 23 7.84 -23.19 15.75
C ASN A 23 7.65 -22.35 17.03
N PRO A 24 7.84 -22.95 18.22
CA PRO A 24 7.58 -22.28 19.50
C PRO A 24 8.45 -21.04 19.72
N GLU A 25 9.60 -20.94 19.06
CA GLU A 25 10.47 -19.76 19.06
C GLU A 25 9.83 -18.52 18.43
N LEU A 26 8.79 -18.68 17.60
CA LEU A 26 8.06 -17.56 17.01
C LEU A 26 7.08 -16.92 18.00
N HIS A 27 6.80 -17.56 19.15
CA HIS A 27 5.95 -16.96 20.16
C HIS A 27 6.55 -15.64 20.66
N GLY A 28 5.82 -14.55 20.43
CA GLY A 28 6.21 -13.21 20.88
C GLY A 28 7.11 -12.45 19.90
N ILE A 29 7.58 -13.06 18.81
CA ILE A 29 8.32 -12.33 17.78
C ILE A 29 7.37 -11.35 17.08
N GLY A 30 7.70 -10.05 17.15
CA GLY A 30 6.91 -8.96 16.56
C GLY A 30 5.85 -8.36 17.49
N THR A 31 5.57 -8.99 18.65
CA THR A 31 4.71 -8.41 19.68
C THR A 31 5.57 -7.64 20.67
N TYR A 32 5.47 -6.33 20.66
CA TYR A 32 6.21 -5.47 21.59
C TYR A 32 5.61 -5.59 23.01
N GLU A 33 6.39 -6.10 23.96
CA GLU A 33 5.93 -6.44 25.33
C GLU A 33 5.30 -5.27 26.09
N TYR A 34 5.76 -4.04 25.82
CA TYR A 34 5.27 -2.83 26.48
C TYR A 34 4.10 -2.16 25.75
N GLY A 35 3.56 -2.79 24.71
CA GLY A 35 2.28 -2.41 24.08
C GLY A 35 2.27 -1.10 23.28
N TRP A 36 3.41 -0.44 23.12
CA TRP A 36 3.53 0.75 22.28
C TRP A 36 3.43 0.38 20.79
N SER A 37 2.30 0.73 20.18
CA SER A 37 2.08 0.62 18.74
C SER A 37 1.11 1.70 18.31
N ASP A 38 1.37 2.31 17.16
CA ASP A 38 0.41 3.19 16.50
C ASP A 38 -0.48 2.35 15.58
N LYS A 39 -1.78 2.67 15.54
CA LYS A 39 -2.67 2.07 14.55
C LYS A 39 -2.28 2.54 13.15
N ASN A 40 -2.12 1.59 12.23
CA ASN A 40 -1.75 1.89 10.84
C ASN A 40 -2.96 2.00 9.91
N ASP A 41 -4.05 2.61 10.40
CA ASP A 41 -5.33 2.71 9.68
C ASP A 41 -5.18 3.50 8.37
N VAL A 42 -4.31 4.50 8.37
CA VAL A 42 -4.06 5.35 7.19
C VAL A 42 -3.36 4.56 6.08
N GLY A 43 -2.31 3.81 6.45
CA GLY A 43 -1.58 2.94 5.52
C GLY A 43 -2.46 1.86 4.92
N ALA A 44 -3.39 1.30 5.70
CA ALA A 44 -4.33 0.28 5.22
C ALA A 44 -5.25 0.82 4.11
N ASN A 45 -5.81 2.02 4.31
CA ASN A 45 -6.84 2.61 3.44
C ASN A 45 -6.31 3.39 2.23
N ALA A 46 -4.99 3.63 2.15
CA ALA A 46 -4.39 4.31 1.01
C ALA A 46 -4.67 3.58 -0.31
N ARG A 47 -5.07 4.35 -1.33
CA ARG A 47 -5.31 3.86 -2.69
C ARG A 47 -4.00 3.39 -3.32
N ARG A 48 -4.06 2.29 -4.06
CA ARG A 48 -2.95 1.79 -4.86
C ARG A 48 -2.99 2.40 -6.26
N GLY A 49 -1.82 2.49 -6.87
CA GLY A 49 -1.63 2.96 -8.22
C GLY A 49 -1.50 4.46 -8.32
N ILE A 50 -1.10 4.90 -9.51
CA ILE A 50 -0.96 6.31 -9.85
C ILE A 50 -1.91 6.64 -11.01
N ASN A 51 -2.88 7.50 -10.73
CA ASN A 51 -3.85 7.96 -11.71
C ASN A 51 -4.34 9.36 -11.32
N GLU A 52 -5.18 9.95 -12.17
CA GLU A 52 -5.69 11.31 -11.98
C GLU A 52 -6.47 11.48 -10.68
N ASP A 53 -7.30 10.50 -10.30
CA ASP A 53 -8.09 10.55 -9.06
C ASP A 53 -7.21 10.58 -7.82
N VAL A 54 -6.14 9.77 -7.81
CA VAL A 54 -5.14 9.75 -6.72
C VAL A 54 -4.43 11.10 -6.65
N VAL A 55 -4.02 11.67 -7.79
CA VAL A 55 -3.35 12.98 -7.81
C VAL A 55 -4.27 14.10 -7.28
N ARG A 56 -5.55 14.09 -7.68
CA ARG A 56 -6.55 15.06 -7.18
C ARG A 56 -6.82 14.90 -5.70
N ASP A 57 -6.94 13.66 -5.20
CA ASP A 57 -7.11 13.35 -3.78
C ASP A 57 -5.92 13.86 -2.95
N ILE A 58 -4.69 13.64 -3.41
CA ILE A 58 -3.47 14.16 -2.75
C ILE A 58 -3.50 15.69 -2.65
N SER A 59 -3.81 16.36 -3.76
CA SER A 59 -3.88 17.83 -3.83
C SER A 59 -4.92 18.38 -2.86
N ALA A 60 -6.11 17.75 -2.81
CA ALA A 60 -7.19 18.15 -1.93
C ALA A 60 -6.84 17.95 -0.44
N LYS A 61 -6.25 16.81 -0.08
CA LYS A 61 -5.79 16.52 1.30
C LYS A 61 -4.74 17.51 1.80
N LYS A 62 -3.94 18.07 0.89
CA LYS A 62 -2.91 19.06 1.19
C LYS A 62 -3.38 20.52 1.07
N SER A 63 -4.66 20.74 0.73
CA SER A 63 -5.21 22.08 0.51
C SER A 63 -4.37 22.90 -0.48
N GLU A 64 -3.91 22.26 -1.56
CA GLU A 64 -3.04 22.90 -2.54
C GLU A 64 -3.83 23.86 -3.44
N PRO A 65 -3.22 24.98 -3.86
CA PRO A 65 -3.83 25.89 -4.83
C PRO A 65 -3.92 25.24 -6.23
N GLU A 66 -4.85 25.71 -7.07
CA GLU A 66 -5.14 25.11 -8.38
C GLU A 66 -3.90 24.93 -9.28
N TRP A 67 -3.00 25.92 -9.28
CA TRP A 67 -1.79 25.86 -10.11
C TRP A 67 -0.86 24.69 -9.73
N MET A 68 -0.88 24.23 -8.46
CA MET A 68 -0.13 23.05 -8.02
C MET A 68 -0.78 21.76 -8.50
N LEU A 69 -2.12 21.68 -8.46
CA LEU A 69 -2.85 20.55 -9.03
C LEU A 69 -2.55 20.40 -10.52
N ASP A 70 -2.61 21.50 -11.27
CA ASP A 70 -2.27 21.53 -12.70
C ASP A 70 -0.84 21.04 -12.96
N LEU A 71 0.12 21.46 -12.13
CA LEU A 71 1.51 21.01 -12.23
C LEU A 71 1.64 19.50 -12.00
N ARG A 72 0.93 18.96 -11.01
CA ARG A 72 0.92 17.51 -10.73
C ARG A 72 0.29 16.71 -11.87
N LEU A 73 -0.85 17.16 -12.39
CA LEU A 73 -1.53 16.52 -13.52
C LEU A 73 -0.69 16.57 -14.79
N LYS A 74 0.05 17.67 -15.00
CA LYS A 74 1.04 17.75 -16.08
C LYS A 74 2.17 16.74 -15.86
N GLY A 75 2.66 16.58 -14.64
CA GLY A 75 3.64 15.56 -14.27
C GLY A 75 3.17 14.14 -14.58
N LEU A 76 1.94 13.79 -14.20
CA LEU A 76 1.34 12.49 -14.51
C LEU A 76 1.30 12.23 -16.03
N LYS A 77 0.81 13.20 -16.81
CA LYS A 77 0.78 13.09 -18.27
C LYS A 77 2.17 12.89 -18.89
N TYR A 78 3.22 13.47 -18.29
CA TYR A 78 4.59 13.23 -18.74
C TYR A 78 5.08 11.85 -18.36
N PHE A 79 4.78 11.39 -17.14
CA PHE A 79 5.14 10.05 -16.68
C PHE A 79 4.60 8.98 -17.64
N ASP A 80 3.30 9.02 -17.98
CA ASP A 80 2.65 8.04 -18.87
C ASP A 80 3.24 8.04 -20.30
N ARG A 81 3.82 9.17 -20.72
CA ARG A 81 4.43 9.31 -22.05
C ARG A 81 5.88 8.87 -22.10
N LYS A 82 6.55 8.77 -20.96
CA LYS A 82 7.97 8.41 -20.92
C LYS A 82 8.13 6.90 -20.97
N PRO A 83 8.94 6.35 -21.89
CA PRO A 83 9.27 4.94 -21.85
C PRO A 83 10.09 4.66 -20.60
N MET A 84 10.04 3.41 -20.12
CA MET A 84 10.90 2.95 -19.03
C MET A 84 12.37 3.14 -19.41
N PRO A 85 13.20 3.71 -18.51
CA PRO A 85 14.61 3.92 -18.80
C PRO A 85 15.32 2.58 -18.95
N THR A 86 16.29 2.52 -19.86
CA THR A 86 17.08 1.31 -20.17
C THR A 86 18.43 1.28 -19.44
N TRP A 87 18.70 2.26 -18.59
CA TRP A 87 19.94 2.38 -17.84
C TRP A 87 19.67 2.15 -16.35
N GLY A 88 20.65 1.61 -15.64
CA GLY A 88 20.53 1.32 -14.21
C GLY A 88 20.02 -0.09 -13.91
N ALA A 89 19.27 -0.21 -12.82
CA ALA A 89 18.66 -1.48 -12.41
C ALA A 89 17.54 -1.90 -13.37
N ASP A 90 17.26 -3.20 -13.43
CA ASP A 90 16.11 -3.70 -14.18
C ASP A 90 14.81 -3.28 -13.48
N LEU A 91 13.94 -2.61 -14.24
CA LEU A 91 12.65 -2.10 -13.78
C LEU A 91 11.48 -2.88 -14.39
N SER A 92 11.74 -3.94 -15.15
CA SER A 92 10.71 -4.74 -15.83
C SER A 92 9.69 -5.37 -14.87
N GLY A 93 10.09 -5.61 -13.62
CA GLY A 93 9.22 -6.16 -12.57
C GLY A 93 8.41 -5.13 -11.78
N ILE A 94 8.52 -3.83 -12.09
CA ILE A 94 7.79 -2.81 -11.33
C ILE A 94 6.33 -2.75 -11.78
N ASP A 95 5.43 -3.03 -10.83
CA ASP A 95 3.99 -2.83 -10.98
C ASP A 95 3.58 -1.52 -10.30
N PHE A 96 3.51 -0.44 -11.09
CA PHE A 96 3.15 0.90 -10.60
C PHE A 96 1.72 0.96 -10.06
N ASP A 97 0.80 0.15 -10.59
CA ASP A 97 -0.60 0.13 -10.17
C ASP A 97 -0.80 -0.49 -8.79
N ASN A 98 0.18 -1.26 -8.32
CA ASN A 98 0.14 -1.87 -7.00
C ASN A 98 0.88 -1.05 -5.93
N ILE A 99 1.54 0.05 -6.26
CA ILE A 99 2.28 0.87 -5.26
C ILE A 99 1.33 1.85 -4.56
N LYS A 100 1.51 2.05 -3.25
CA LYS A 100 0.85 3.12 -2.48
C LYS A 100 1.76 4.36 -2.48
N TYR A 101 1.37 5.40 -3.19
CA TYR A 101 2.18 6.62 -3.33
C TYR A 101 1.96 7.65 -2.24
N PHE A 102 0.81 7.61 -1.58
CA PHE A 102 0.43 8.58 -0.56
C PHE A 102 -0.40 7.90 0.51
N VAL A 103 0.01 8.11 1.77
CA VAL A 103 -0.60 7.62 3.00
C VAL A 103 -0.85 8.85 3.87
#